data_AF-A0A2H9N155-F1
#
_entry.id   AF-A0A2H9N155-F1
#
_cell.length_a   1.000
_cell.length_b   1.000
_cell.length_c   1.000
_cell.angle_alpha   90.00
_cell.angle_beta   90.00
_cell.angle_gamma   90.00
#
_symmetry.space_group_name_H-M   'P 1'
#
loop_
_entity.id
_entity.type
_entity.pdbx_description
1 polymer ?
#
loop_
_entity_poly.entity_id
_entity_poly.type
_entity_poly.pdbx_seq_one_letter_code
_entity_poly.pdbx_strand_id
1 'polypeptide(L)'
;MAKKVKEKTNKKKYAGKTEEEWRDWEEKFGKKMDKAGKEMGKKGKEFGEEIEGLAEKFSKHMERKGKKLEKKCKDRWFNVFGPIGPLVRGLFGLLWLMVCVWLLNLVNSSLQSDFVLRLTYLITTHIYYFFLAFLFFAYNDYFSRKSHKFYWMISPITNGVSAAIVLWFLIAVLNLITIYVGNSMLTYALNFLKGNLFGIFLFLVAVGYAVVLIKKSLDRS
;
A
#
# COMPACT_ATOMS: atom_id res chain seq x y z
N MET A 1 45.46 -31.54 -27.84
CA MET A 1 44.82 -31.97 -29.11
C MET A 1 43.57 -31.13 -29.34
N ALA A 2 43.63 -30.12 -30.21
CA ALA A 2 42.50 -29.22 -30.48
C ALA A 2 41.64 -29.75 -31.64
N LYS A 3 40.36 -30.03 -31.40
CA LYS A 3 39.38 -30.43 -32.42
C LYS A 3 39.00 -29.21 -33.26
N LYS A 4 39.40 -29.19 -34.54
CA LYS A 4 38.90 -28.24 -35.56
C LYS A 4 37.39 -28.45 -35.75
N VAL A 5 36.58 -27.51 -35.27
CA VAL A 5 35.16 -27.42 -35.59
C VAL A 5 35.04 -27.07 -37.07
N LYS A 6 34.56 -28.01 -37.90
CA LYS A 6 34.24 -27.74 -39.31
C LYS A 6 33.00 -26.87 -39.36
N GLU A 7 33.21 -25.57 -39.57
CA GLU A 7 32.16 -24.62 -39.91
C GLU A 7 31.56 -25.02 -41.27
N LYS A 8 30.44 -25.74 -41.26
CA LYS A 8 29.63 -25.95 -42.47
C LYS A 8 28.87 -24.66 -42.75
N THR A 9 29.52 -23.73 -43.47
CA THR A 9 28.84 -22.59 -44.09
C THR A 9 27.85 -23.11 -45.13
N ASN A 10 26.60 -23.30 -44.72
CA ASN A 10 25.47 -23.59 -45.59
C ASN A 10 25.02 -22.29 -46.30
N LYS A 11 25.95 -21.57 -46.93
CA LYS A 11 25.70 -20.34 -47.69
C LYS A 11 25.56 -20.68 -49.16
N LYS A 12 24.50 -21.37 -49.57
CA LYS A 12 24.17 -21.53 -51.01
C LYS A 12 22.75 -22.01 -51.31
N LYS A 13 21.77 -21.70 -50.46
CA LYS A 13 20.35 -22.03 -50.74
C LYS A 13 19.52 -20.86 -51.29
N TYR A 14 20.12 -19.68 -51.46
CA TYR A 14 19.42 -18.46 -51.86
C TYR A 14 20.17 -17.61 -52.90
N ALA A 15 21.28 -18.10 -53.45
CA ALA A 15 22.03 -17.39 -54.49
C ALA A 15 21.48 -17.83 -55.86
N GLY A 16 20.69 -16.97 -56.50
CA GLY A 16 20.15 -17.20 -57.85
C GLY A 16 18.64 -17.06 -58.01
N LYS A 17 17.91 -16.68 -56.95
CA LYS A 17 16.48 -16.39 -57.07
C LYS A 17 16.24 -15.05 -57.75
N THR A 18 15.28 -15.00 -58.67
CA THR A 18 14.83 -13.75 -59.29
C THR A 18 14.04 -12.90 -58.28
N GLU A 19 13.90 -11.61 -58.57
CA GLU A 19 13.21 -10.65 -57.71
C GLU A 19 11.74 -11.07 -57.45
N GLU A 20 11.09 -11.71 -58.44
CA GLU A 20 9.74 -12.25 -58.32
C GLU A 20 9.65 -13.44 -57.36
N GLU A 21 10.64 -14.36 -57.37
CA GLU A 21 10.67 -15.50 -56.44
C GLU A 21 10.93 -15.08 -54.99
N TRP A 22 11.62 -13.95 -54.80
CA TRP A 22 11.76 -13.32 -53.49
C TRP A 22 10.44 -12.72 -53.03
N ARG A 23 9.72 -12.02 -53.91
CA ARG A 23 8.39 -11.45 -53.61
C ARG A 23 7.37 -12.51 -53.22
N ASP A 24 7.29 -13.62 -53.96
CA ASP A 24 6.37 -14.73 -53.64
C ASP A 24 6.76 -15.45 -52.33
N TRP A 25 8.05 -15.55 -52.04
CA TRP A 25 8.52 -16.10 -50.76
C TRP A 25 8.17 -15.18 -49.58
N GLU A 26 8.37 -13.87 -49.71
CA GLU A 26 7.98 -12.89 -48.69
C GLU A 26 6.48 -12.90 -48.45
N GLU A 27 5.66 -12.99 -49.50
CA GLU A 27 4.21 -13.05 -49.37
C GLU A 27 3.75 -14.33 -48.66
N LYS A 28 4.34 -15.49 -49.01
CA LYS A 28 4.05 -16.77 -48.34
C LYS A 28 4.54 -16.81 -46.91
N PHE A 29 5.70 -16.22 -46.62
CA PHE A 29 6.23 -16.11 -45.27
C PHE A 29 5.38 -15.18 -44.41
N GLY A 30 4.99 -14.02 -44.94
CA GLY A 30 4.08 -13.07 -44.29
C GLY A 30 2.74 -13.70 -43.93
N LYS A 31 2.11 -14.42 -44.87
CA LYS A 31 0.85 -15.16 -44.61
C LYS A 31 1.01 -16.24 -43.54
N LYS A 32 2.14 -16.95 -43.50
CA LYS A 32 2.43 -17.94 -42.45
C LYS A 32 2.67 -17.30 -41.09
N MET A 33 3.41 -16.20 -41.03
CA MET A 33 3.68 -15.46 -39.80
C MET A 33 2.41 -14.82 -39.24
N ASP A 34 1.54 -14.27 -40.08
CA ASP A 34 0.26 -13.71 -39.65
C ASP A 34 -0.67 -14.79 -39.09
N LYS A 35 -0.71 -15.98 -39.72
CA LYS A 35 -1.48 -17.12 -39.21
C LYS A 35 -0.92 -17.64 -37.88
N ALA A 36 0.39 -17.78 -37.76
CA ALA A 36 1.05 -18.20 -36.51
C ALA A 36 0.85 -17.17 -35.38
N GLY A 37 0.91 -15.87 -35.70
CA GLY A 37 0.63 -14.78 -34.76
C GLY A 37 -0.81 -14.80 -34.24
N LYS A 38 -1.79 -15.07 -35.11
CA LYS A 38 -3.21 -15.20 -34.71
C LYS A 38 -3.47 -16.42 -33.83
N GLU A 39 -2.82 -17.55 -34.13
CA GLU A 39 -2.94 -18.77 -33.31
C GLU A 39 -2.25 -18.63 -31.95
N MET A 40 -1.06 -18.02 -31.90
CA MET A 40 -0.38 -17.70 -30.64
C MET A 40 -1.16 -16.66 -29.82
N GLY A 41 -1.76 -15.66 -30.47
CA GLY A 41 -2.60 -14.66 -29.81
C GLY A 41 -3.84 -15.27 -29.16
N LYS A 42 -4.47 -16.27 -29.81
CA LYS A 42 -5.61 -17.01 -29.21
C LYS A 42 -5.18 -17.85 -28.02
N LYS A 43 -4.12 -18.65 -28.17
CA LYS A 43 -3.60 -19.48 -27.06
C LYS A 43 -3.08 -18.65 -25.89
N GLY A 44 -2.48 -17.49 -26.16
CA GLY A 44 -2.05 -16.55 -25.13
C GLY A 44 -3.21 -15.94 -24.34
N LYS A 45 -4.34 -15.65 -25.01
CA LYS A 45 -5.56 -15.19 -24.35
C LYS A 45 -6.21 -16.27 -23.49
N GLU A 46 -6.35 -17.49 -24.01
CA GLU A 46 -6.90 -18.63 -23.26
C GLU A 46 -6.04 -18.95 -22.01
N PHE A 47 -4.71 -18.94 -22.16
CA PHE A 47 -3.79 -19.11 -21.02
C PHE A 47 -3.84 -17.95 -20.02
N GLY A 48 -4.01 -16.72 -20.50
CA GLY A 48 -4.20 -15.53 -19.66
C GLY A 48 -5.47 -15.62 -18.82
N GLU A 49 -6.59 -16.00 -19.43
CA GLU A 49 -7.88 -16.18 -18.74
C GLU A 49 -7.82 -17.34 -17.72
N GLU A 50 -7.10 -18.42 -18.02
CA GLU A 50 -6.93 -19.56 -17.13
C GLU A 50 -6.05 -19.20 -15.90
N ILE A 51 -4.97 -18.43 -16.12
CA ILE A 51 -4.12 -17.91 -15.05
C ILE A 51 -4.85 -16.88 -14.19
N GLU A 52 -5.62 -15.98 -14.78
CA GLU A 52 -6.43 -15.01 -14.03
C GLU A 52 -7.45 -15.72 -13.14
N GLY A 53 -8.14 -16.74 -13.67
CA GLY A 53 -9.07 -17.56 -12.89
C GLY A 53 -8.41 -18.35 -11.75
N LEU A 54 -7.17 -18.83 -11.96
CA LEU A 54 -6.38 -19.50 -10.91
C LEU A 54 -5.90 -18.52 -9.84
N ALA A 55 -5.40 -17.35 -10.25
CA ALA A 55 -4.96 -16.28 -9.36
C ALA A 55 -6.12 -15.75 -8.51
N GLU A 56 -7.31 -15.58 -9.09
CA GLU A 56 -8.48 -15.11 -8.37
C GLU A 56 -8.98 -16.14 -7.34
N LYS A 57 -8.99 -17.43 -7.70
CA LYS A 57 -9.32 -18.53 -6.77
C LYS A 57 -8.29 -18.65 -5.65
N PHE A 58 -7.01 -18.54 -5.97
CA PHE A 58 -5.92 -18.59 -4.99
C PHE A 58 -5.98 -17.38 -4.04
N SER A 59 -6.20 -16.18 -4.58
CA SER A 59 -6.39 -14.94 -3.82
C SER A 59 -7.56 -15.07 -2.85
N LYS A 60 -8.75 -15.47 -3.32
CA LYS A 60 -9.93 -15.70 -2.46
C LYS A 60 -9.68 -16.76 -1.39
N HIS A 61 -8.91 -17.81 -1.70
CA HIS A 61 -8.58 -18.85 -0.72
C HIS A 61 -7.59 -18.36 0.34
N MET A 62 -6.56 -17.64 -0.06
CA MET A 62 -5.56 -17.01 0.82
C MET A 62 -6.20 -15.93 1.69
N GLU A 63 -7.08 -15.11 1.15
CA GLU A 63 -7.80 -14.09 1.89
C GLU A 63 -8.69 -14.71 2.98
N ARG A 64 -9.42 -15.79 2.66
CA ARG A 64 -10.26 -16.51 3.63
C ARG A 64 -9.43 -17.20 4.72
N LYS A 65 -8.32 -17.85 4.37
CA LYS A 65 -7.42 -18.48 5.34
C LYS A 65 -6.71 -17.44 6.21
N GLY A 66 -6.25 -16.35 5.59
CA GLY A 66 -5.64 -15.20 6.25
C GLY A 66 -6.58 -14.58 7.28
N LYS A 67 -7.82 -14.25 6.88
CA LYS A 67 -8.84 -13.71 7.80
C LYS A 67 -9.13 -14.64 8.99
N LYS A 68 -9.19 -15.96 8.78
CA LYS A 68 -9.42 -16.94 9.86
C LYS A 68 -8.21 -17.05 10.80
N LEU A 69 -7.00 -17.07 10.27
CA LEU A 69 -5.76 -17.10 11.06
C LEU A 69 -5.57 -15.80 11.84
N GLU A 70 -5.78 -14.66 11.19
CA GLU A 70 -5.71 -13.35 11.81
C GLU A 70 -6.70 -13.25 12.96
N LYS A 71 -7.94 -13.71 12.76
CA LYS A 71 -8.95 -13.74 13.83
C LYS A 71 -8.51 -14.63 15.00
N LYS A 72 -8.04 -15.86 14.73
CA LYS A 72 -7.56 -16.77 15.79
C LYS A 72 -6.35 -16.22 16.55
N CYS A 73 -5.37 -15.67 15.85
CA CYS A 73 -4.18 -15.07 16.46
C CYS A 73 -4.55 -13.84 17.30
N LYS A 74 -5.43 -12.97 16.78
CA LYS A 74 -5.93 -11.82 17.53
C LYS A 74 -6.70 -12.25 18.77
N ASP A 75 -7.65 -13.17 18.64
CA ASP A 75 -8.46 -13.65 19.77
C ASP A 75 -7.58 -14.30 20.84
N ARG A 76 -6.58 -15.11 20.45
CA ARG A 76 -5.61 -15.69 21.38
C ARG A 76 -4.75 -14.61 22.06
N TRP A 77 -4.25 -13.63 21.30
CA TRP A 77 -3.46 -12.53 21.82
C TRP A 77 -4.21 -11.74 22.89
N PHE A 78 -5.48 -11.43 22.62
CA PHE A 78 -6.33 -10.71 23.57
C PHE A 78 -6.68 -11.53 24.81
N ASN A 79 -6.86 -12.85 24.66
CA ASN A 79 -7.10 -13.73 25.81
C ASN A 79 -5.86 -13.88 26.70
N VAL A 80 -4.67 -13.90 26.12
CA VAL A 80 -3.41 -14.08 26.87
C VAL A 80 -2.97 -12.79 27.57
N PHE A 81 -3.01 -11.65 26.89
CA PHE A 81 -2.48 -10.40 27.42
C PHE A 81 -3.55 -9.45 27.98
N GLY A 82 -4.84 -9.69 27.70
CA GLY A 82 -5.94 -8.89 28.22
C GLY A 82 -5.75 -7.38 28.01
N PRO A 83 -5.87 -6.54 29.07
CA PRO A 83 -5.70 -5.09 28.97
C PRO A 83 -4.25 -4.63 28.76
N ILE A 84 -3.26 -5.51 28.95
CA ILE A 84 -1.83 -5.25 28.70
C ILE A 84 -1.51 -5.45 27.21
N GLY A 85 -2.30 -6.25 26.49
CA GLY A 85 -2.09 -6.54 25.06
C GLY A 85 -1.94 -5.32 24.16
N PRO A 86 -2.77 -4.27 24.30
CA PRO A 86 -2.61 -3.01 23.56
C PRO A 86 -1.27 -2.30 23.83
N LEU A 87 -0.79 -2.33 25.07
CA LEU A 87 0.48 -1.71 25.45
C LEU A 87 1.65 -2.42 24.78
N VAL A 88 1.66 -3.76 24.79
CA VAL A 88 2.66 -4.57 24.07
C VAL A 88 2.60 -4.27 22.58
N ARG A 89 1.41 -4.17 21.99
CA ARG A 89 1.24 -3.84 20.57
C ARG A 89 1.76 -2.43 20.23
N GLY A 90 1.53 -1.45 21.11
CA GLY A 90 2.08 -0.10 20.99
C GLY A 90 3.62 -0.10 21.00
N LEU A 91 4.23 -0.89 21.89
CA LEU A 91 5.68 -1.09 21.94
C LEU A 91 6.22 -1.73 20.66
N PHE A 92 5.56 -2.75 20.13
CA PHE A 92 5.94 -3.35 18.84
C PHE A 92 5.82 -2.34 17.69
N GLY A 93 4.78 -1.50 17.68
CA GLY A 93 4.64 -0.43 16.69
C GLY A 93 5.79 0.59 16.78
N LEU A 94 6.20 0.93 17.99
CA LEU A 94 7.34 1.82 18.22
C LEU A 94 8.67 1.19 17.78
N LEU A 95 8.90 -0.08 18.11
CA LEU A 95 10.08 -0.83 17.64
C LEU A 95 10.13 -0.87 16.11
N TRP A 96 8.99 -1.13 15.47
CA TRP A 96 8.90 -1.12 14.02
C TRP A 96 9.22 0.25 13.43
N LEU A 97 8.70 1.33 14.04
CA LEU A 97 9.02 2.69 13.63
C LEU A 97 10.52 2.99 13.77
N MET A 98 11.16 2.55 14.84
CA MET A 98 12.61 2.70 15.01
C MET A 98 13.40 1.97 13.92
N VAL A 99 12.98 0.76 13.53
CA VAL A 99 13.58 0.03 12.40
C VAL A 99 13.40 0.83 11.10
N CYS A 100 12.23 1.41 10.84
CA CYS A 100 12.02 2.27 9.68
C CYS A 100 12.94 3.50 9.67
N VAL A 101 13.10 4.18 10.82
CA VAL A 101 14.02 5.32 10.97
C VAL A 101 15.46 4.89 10.71
N TRP A 102 15.86 3.72 11.21
CA TRP A 102 17.18 3.16 10.96
C TRP A 102 17.41 2.89 9.46
N LEU A 103 16.43 2.29 8.78
CA LEU A 103 16.48 2.08 7.32
C LEU A 103 16.53 3.39 6.54
N LEU A 104 15.78 4.42 6.94
CA LEU A 104 15.84 5.75 6.33
C LEU A 104 17.23 6.36 6.47
N ASN A 105 17.86 6.23 7.63
CA ASN A 105 19.23 6.71 7.85
C ASN A 105 20.26 5.93 7.02
N LEU A 106 20.08 4.62 6.86
CA LEU A 106 20.90 3.79 5.98
C LEU A 106 20.82 4.31 4.53
N VAL A 107 19.60 4.53 4.03
CA VAL A 107 19.38 5.11 2.69
C VAL A 107 19.98 6.52 2.59
N ASN A 108 19.86 7.32 3.64
CA ASN A 108 20.42 8.67 3.67
C ASN A 108 21.95 8.69 3.61
N SER A 109 22.64 7.69 4.16
CA SER A 109 24.11 7.60 4.04
C SER A 109 24.58 7.49 2.59
N SER A 110 23.74 6.94 1.70
CA SER A 110 24.03 6.82 0.28
C SER A 110 23.52 8.03 -0.53
N LEU A 111 22.35 8.57 -0.18
CA LEU A 111 21.72 9.65 -0.94
C LEU A 111 22.13 11.06 -0.51
N GLN A 112 22.62 11.24 0.73
CA GLN A 112 22.95 12.54 1.33
C GLN A 112 21.81 13.57 1.18
N SER A 113 20.57 13.13 1.39
CA SER A 113 19.38 13.96 1.17
C SER A 113 18.97 14.70 2.44
N ASP A 114 19.00 16.04 2.38
CA ASP A 114 18.50 16.88 3.47
C ASP A 114 17.04 16.57 3.83
N PHE A 115 16.23 16.18 2.85
CA PHE A 115 14.84 15.82 3.07
C PHE A 115 14.73 14.59 3.98
N VAL A 116 15.52 13.54 3.70
CA VAL A 116 15.51 12.32 4.51
C VAL A 116 16.02 12.61 5.92
N LEU A 117 17.06 13.43 6.07
CA LEU A 117 17.56 13.86 7.37
C LEU A 117 16.48 14.58 8.20
N ARG A 118 15.75 15.52 7.60
CA ARG A 118 14.67 16.25 8.28
C ARG A 118 13.47 15.36 8.59
N LEU A 119 13.14 14.41 7.71
CA LEU A 119 12.08 13.43 7.95
C LEU A 119 12.42 12.51 9.13
N THR A 120 13.65 11.98 9.17
CA THR A 120 14.16 11.21 10.31
C THR A 120 14.08 12.05 11.58
N TYR A 121 14.55 13.29 11.56
CA TYR A 121 14.49 14.21 12.70
C TYR A 121 13.06 14.47 13.18
N LEU A 122 12.11 14.65 12.24
CA LEU A 122 10.70 14.84 12.56
C LEU A 122 10.14 13.63 13.32
N ILE A 123 10.43 12.41 12.83
CA ILE A 123 9.94 11.16 13.44
C ILE A 123 10.56 10.96 14.82
N THR A 124 11.88 11.15 14.96
CA THR A 124 12.58 10.93 16.23
C THR A 124 12.22 11.97 17.29
N THR A 125 12.09 13.25 16.90
CA THR A 125 11.68 14.33 17.82
C THR A 125 10.26 14.12 18.35
N HIS A 126 9.37 13.54 17.54
CA HIS A 126 7.97 13.31 17.89
C HIS A 126 7.68 11.85 18.26
N ILE A 127 8.71 11.09 18.62
CA ILE A 127 8.59 9.64 18.86
C ILE A 127 7.56 9.27 19.93
N TYR A 128 7.42 10.11 20.95
CA TYR A 128 6.43 9.94 22.01
C TYR A 128 4.99 10.12 21.51
N TYR A 129 4.75 11.05 20.56
CA TYR A 129 3.43 11.19 19.93
C TYR A 129 3.07 9.98 19.09
N PHE A 130 4.03 9.40 18.36
CA PHE A 130 3.80 8.14 17.64
C PHE A 130 3.50 6.99 18.59
N PHE A 131 4.21 6.90 19.72
CA PHE A 131 3.91 5.90 20.73
C PHE A 131 2.49 6.05 21.28
N LEU A 132 2.09 7.27 21.64
CA LEU A 132 0.72 7.57 22.08
C LEU A 132 -0.32 7.24 21.00
N ALA A 133 -0.03 7.55 19.73
CA ALA A 133 -0.90 7.20 18.61
C ALA A 133 -1.03 5.68 18.45
N PHE A 134 0.07 4.93 18.46
CA PHE A 134 0.02 3.47 18.39
C PHE A 134 -0.72 2.85 19.57
N LEU A 135 -0.50 3.38 20.77
CA LEU A 135 -1.20 2.97 21.98
C LEU A 135 -2.70 3.24 21.86
N PHE A 136 -3.07 4.44 21.41
CA PHE A 136 -4.44 4.84 21.15
C PHE A 136 -5.11 3.90 20.14
N PHE A 137 -4.48 3.64 18.99
CA PHE A 137 -5.02 2.72 17.98
C PHE A 137 -5.16 1.29 18.50
N ALA A 138 -4.18 0.82 19.29
CA ALA A 138 -4.22 -0.50 19.88
C ALA A 138 -5.36 -0.65 20.90
N TYR A 139 -5.58 0.36 21.75
CA TYR A 139 -6.71 0.39 22.68
C TYR A 139 -8.05 0.57 21.95
N ASN A 140 -8.10 1.38 20.91
CA ASN A 140 -9.29 1.57 20.09
C ASN A 140 -9.76 0.23 19.49
N ASP A 141 -8.84 -0.53 18.88
CA ASP A 141 -9.12 -1.89 18.37
C ASP A 141 -9.54 -2.84 19.51
N TYR A 142 -8.89 -2.78 20.68
CA TYR A 142 -9.27 -3.58 21.85
C TYR A 142 -10.71 -3.30 22.33
N PHE A 143 -11.06 -2.03 22.54
CA PHE A 143 -12.38 -1.63 23.02
C PHE A 143 -13.48 -1.93 22.00
N SER A 144 -13.19 -1.77 20.70
CA SER A 144 -14.12 -2.12 19.62
C SER A 144 -14.61 -3.56 19.67
N ARG A 145 -13.76 -4.47 20.17
CA ARG A 145 -14.04 -5.90 20.28
C ARG A 145 -14.67 -6.25 21.61
N LYS A 146 -14.13 -5.72 22.71
CA LYS A 146 -14.56 -6.10 24.07
C LYS A 146 -15.94 -5.52 24.43
N SER A 147 -16.24 -4.30 24.01
CA SER A 147 -17.49 -3.62 24.36
C SER A 147 -18.13 -2.99 23.13
N HIS A 148 -18.63 -3.82 22.22
CA HIS A 148 -19.19 -3.36 20.95
C HIS A 148 -20.30 -2.30 21.11
N LYS A 149 -21.20 -2.47 22.10
CA LYS A 149 -22.28 -1.51 22.36
C LYS A 149 -21.76 -0.14 22.82
N PHE A 150 -20.82 -0.12 23.77
CA PHE A 150 -20.22 1.12 24.25
C PHE A 150 -19.36 1.76 23.15
N TYR A 151 -18.56 0.95 22.47
CA TYR A 151 -17.69 1.38 21.38
C TYR A 151 -18.47 2.07 20.27
N TRP A 152 -19.62 1.51 19.87
CA TRP A 152 -20.46 2.13 18.85
C TRP A 152 -20.84 3.57 19.19
N MET A 153 -21.13 3.87 20.47
CA MET A 153 -21.46 5.22 20.93
C MET A 153 -20.26 6.18 20.96
N ILE A 154 -19.06 5.68 21.26
CA ILE A 154 -17.82 6.50 21.27
C ILE A 154 -17.09 6.51 19.93
N SER A 155 -17.51 5.69 18.97
CA SER A 155 -16.84 5.52 17.67
C SER A 155 -16.67 6.82 16.88
N PRO A 156 -17.62 7.79 16.90
CA PRO A 156 -17.40 9.08 16.24
C PRO A 156 -16.20 9.84 16.82
N ILE A 157 -16.04 9.82 18.15
CA ILE A 157 -14.92 10.48 18.84
C ILE A 157 -13.62 9.80 18.48
N THR A 158 -13.56 8.47 18.57
CA THR A 158 -12.31 7.74 18.31
C THR A 158 -11.88 7.85 16.84
N ASN A 159 -12.83 7.85 15.90
CA ASN A 159 -12.57 8.11 14.50
C ASN A 159 -12.11 9.56 14.27
N GLY A 160 -12.71 10.54 14.94
CA GLY A 160 -12.29 11.94 14.89
C GLY A 160 -10.84 12.11 15.36
N VAL A 161 -10.49 11.51 16.51
CA VAL A 161 -9.11 11.55 17.05
C VAL A 161 -8.15 10.87 16.07
N SER A 162 -8.52 9.71 15.52
CA SER A 162 -7.73 9.00 14.52
C SER A 162 -7.43 9.86 13.30
N ALA A 163 -8.47 10.51 12.75
CA ALA A 163 -8.34 11.39 11.60
C ALA A 163 -7.49 12.63 11.91
N ALA A 164 -7.63 13.20 13.11
CA ALA A 164 -6.82 14.34 13.54
C ALA A 164 -5.33 13.99 13.65
N ILE A 165 -5.00 12.80 14.18
CA ILE A 165 -3.61 12.30 14.25
C ILE A 165 -3.02 12.14 12.84
N VAL A 166 -3.77 11.51 11.92
CA VAL A 166 -3.33 11.31 10.53
C VAL A 166 -3.15 12.65 9.83
N LEU A 167 -4.09 13.58 9.99
CA LEU A 167 -4.04 14.90 9.39
C LEU A 167 -2.88 15.72 9.95
N TRP A 168 -2.64 15.68 11.26
CA TRP A 168 -1.48 16.30 11.88
C TRP A 168 -0.18 15.79 11.28
N PHE A 169 -0.03 14.47 11.14
CA PHE A 169 1.16 13.88 10.56
C PHE A 169 1.33 14.29 9.08
N LEU A 170 0.23 14.31 8.32
CA LEU A 170 0.24 14.76 6.92
C LEU A 170 0.67 16.22 6.79
N ILE A 171 0.14 17.11 7.62
CA ILE A 171 0.54 18.53 7.67
C ILE A 171 2.03 18.65 8.00
N ALA A 172 2.53 17.84 8.94
CA ALA A 172 3.94 17.85 9.33
C ALA A 172 4.86 17.45 8.17
N VAL A 173 4.51 16.40 7.42
CA VAL A 173 5.24 15.96 6.22
C VAL A 173 5.15 16.99 5.09
N LEU A 174 3.95 17.53 4.82
CA LEU A 174 3.76 18.55 3.79
C LEU A 174 4.56 19.82 4.10
N ASN A 175 4.63 20.23 5.37
CA ASN A 175 5.46 21.36 5.79
C ASN A 175 6.93 21.12 5.45
N LEU A 176 7.47 19.91 5.60
CA LEU A 176 8.82 19.60 5.15
C LEU A 176 8.99 19.84 3.65
N ILE A 177 8.03 19.39 2.83
CA ILE A 177 8.06 19.58 1.38
C ILE A 177 8.02 21.08 1.02
N THR A 178 7.21 21.89 1.72
CA THR A 178 7.11 23.33 1.42
C THR A 178 8.41 24.09 1.58
N ILE A 179 9.28 23.66 2.50
CA ILE A 179 10.60 24.28 2.70
C ILE A 179 11.46 24.16 1.44
N TYR A 180 11.31 23.07 0.67
CA TYR A 180 12.06 22.85 -0.56
C TYR A 180 11.39 23.49 -1.79
N VAL A 181 10.07 23.46 -1.85
CA VAL A 181 9.32 24.01 -2.99
C VAL A 181 9.25 25.54 -2.94
N GLY A 182 9.33 26.15 -1.75
CA GLY A 182 9.26 27.60 -1.57
C GLY A 182 7.88 28.20 -1.90
N ASN A 183 6.82 27.39 -1.93
CA ASN A 183 5.47 27.83 -2.29
C ASN A 183 4.77 28.46 -1.07
N SER A 184 4.70 29.79 -1.05
CA SER A 184 4.07 30.56 0.02
C SER A 184 2.59 30.23 0.21
N MET A 185 1.83 30.01 -0.87
CA MET A 185 0.41 29.66 -0.80
C MET A 185 0.20 28.32 -0.09
N LEU A 186 1.06 27.34 -0.37
CA LEU A 186 1.02 26.04 0.30
C LEU A 186 1.36 26.18 1.79
N THR A 187 2.35 27.00 2.15
CA THR A 187 2.67 27.30 3.56
C THR A 187 1.49 27.97 4.28
N TYR A 188 0.81 28.93 3.67
CA TYR A 188 -0.39 29.54 4.25
C TYR A 188 -1.51 28.52 4.46
N ALA A 189 -1.78 27.67 3.47
CA ALA A 189 -2.80 26.62 3.58
C ALA A 189 -2.48 25.63 4.73
N LEU A 190 -1.22 25.22 4.87
CA LEU A 190 -0.80 24.32 5.95
C LEU A 190 -0.87 24.98 7.32
N ASN A 191 -0.51 26.26 7.43
CA ASN A 191 -0.65 27.02 8.67
C ASN A 191 -2.13 27.19 9.05
N PHE A 192 -3.01 27.43 8.08
CA PHE A 192 -4.45 27.48 8.30
C PHE A 192 -4.97 26.12 8.79
N LEU A 193 -4.61 25.01 8.14
CA LEU A 193 -5.00 23.67 8.57
C LEU A 193 -4.48 23.35 9.98
N LYS A 194 -3.23 23.72 10.28
CA LYS A 194 -2.63 23.54 11.60
C LYS A 194 -3.37 24.33 12.69
N GLY A 195 -3.70 25.59 12.41
CA GLY A 195 -4.45 26.47 13.33
C GLY A 195 -5.89 26.01 13.55
N ASN A 196 -6.51 25.37 12.54
CA ASN A 196 -7.90 24.91 12.59
C ASN A 196 -8.04 23.40 12.87
N LEU A 197 -6.96 22.69 13.23
CA LEU A 197 -6.99 21.24 13.42
C LEU A 197 -8.04 20.80 14.44
N PHE A 198 -8.23 21.57 15.52
CA PHE A 198 -9.26 21.33 16.52
C PHE A 198 -10.68 21.52 15.96
N GLY A 199 -10.89 22.56 15.15
CA GLY A 199 -12.17 22.79 14.47
C GLY A 199 -12.52 21.66 13.49
N ILE A 200 -11.54 21.19 12.72
CA ILE A 200 -11.70 20.03 11.82
C ILE A 200 -12.03 18.77 12.62
N PHE A 201 -11.37 18.55 13.75
CA PHE A 201 -11.68 17.46 14.66
C PHE A 201 -13.14 17.51 15.14
N LEU A 202 -13.59 18.66 15.66
CA LEU A 202 -14.97 18.83 16.13
C LEU A 202 -15.99 18.60 15.01
N PHE A 203 -15.70 19.10 13.80
CA PHE A 203 -16.54 18.88 12.63
C PHE A 203 -16.67 17.39 12.29
N LEU A 204 -15.56 16.65 12.27
CA LEU A 204 -15.57 15.20 12.01
C LEU A 204 -16.35 14.43 13.08
N VAL A 205 -16.22 14.81 14.36
CA VAL A 205 -16.98 14.21 15.45
C VAL A 205 -18.48 14.50 15.29
N ALA A 206 -18.86 15.74 14.97
CA ALA A 206 -20.25 16.12 14.74
C ALA A 206 -20.87 15.34 13.58
N VAL A 207 -20.18 15.24 12.45
CA VAL A 207 -20.61 14.43 11.30
C VAL A 207 -20.73 12.95 11.68
N GLY A 208 -19.74 12.41 12.39
CA GLY A 208 -19.77 11.02 12.86
C GLY A 208 -20.97 10.73 13.76
N TYR A 209 -21.32 11.65 14.67
CA TYR A 209 -22.51 11.51 15.50
C TYR A 209 -23.81 11.62 14.71
N ALA A 210 -23.89 12.53 13.73
CA ALA A 210 -25.05 12.64 12.85
C ALA A 210 -25.32 11.30 12.12
N VAL A 211 -24.27 10.66 11.58
CA VAL A 211 -24.38 9.34 10.92
C VAL A 211 -24.87 8.26 11.89
N VAL A 212 -24.32 8.22 13.11
CA VAL A 212 -24.72 7.25 14.15
C VAL A 212 -26.20 7.42 14.52
N LEU A 213 -26.69 8.66 14.64
CA LEU A 213 -28.08 8.97 14.96
C LEU A 213 -29.03 8.57 13.83
N ILE A 214 -28.69 8.91 12.57
CA ILE A 214 -29.49 8.54 11.39
C ILE A 214 -29.62 7.02 11.27
N LYS A 215 -28.51 6.29 11.47
CA LYS A 215 -28.55 4.82 11.44
C LYS A 215 -29.47 4.26 12.52
N LYS A 216 -29.41 4.82 13.73
CA LYS A 216 -30.26 4.40 14.85
C LYS A 216 -31.74 4.67 14.62
N SER A 217 -32.10 5.75 13.92
CA SER A 217 -33.50 6.03 13.58
C SER A 217 -34.03 5.07 12.53
N LEU A 218 -33.20 4.71 11.54
CA LEU A 218 -33.57 3.73 10.50
C LEU A 218 -33.75 2.33 11.06
N ASP A 219 -32.93 1.90 12.02
CA ASP A 219 -33.05 0.58 12.65
C ASP A 219 -34.32 0.44 13.54
N ARG A 220 -35.06 1.54 13.78
CA ARG A 220 -36.29 1.57 14.61
C ARG A 220 -37.59 1.72 13.81
N SER A 221 -37.49 2.10 12.54
CA SER A 221 -38.63 2.23 11.60
C SER A 221 -38.84 0.93 10.85
#